data_AF-A0A9D6NIH6-F1
#
_entry.id   AF-A0A9D6NIH6-F1
#
_cell.length_a   1.000
_cell.length_b   1.000
_cell.length_c   1.000
_cell.angle_alpha   90.00
_cell.angle_beta   90.00
_cell.angle_gamma   90.00
#
_symmetry.space_group_name_H-M   'P 1'
#
loop_
_entity.id
_entity.type
_entity.pdbx_description
1 polymer ?
#
loop_
_entity_poly.entity_id
_entity_poly.type
_entity_poly.pdbx_seq_one_letter_code
_entity_poly.pdbx_strand_id
1 'polypeptide(L)' 'MKCSICKHGDTQPGVTTVLLERDGKVVVIRGVPAQICDNCGHAYTSSATTEHVFALAEEMLGTDEQVSVRHYRAA' A
#
# COMPACT_ATOMS: atom_id res chain seq x y z
N MET A 1 -3.07 17.26 -3.86
CA MET A 1 -2.08 18.03 -3.05
C MET A 1 -0.72 18.03 -3.75
N LYS A 2 0.11 19.07 -3.56
CA LYS A 2 1.49 19.07 -4.11
C LYS A 2 2.30 17.91 -3.51
N CYS A 3 3.01 17.15 -4.33
CA CYS A 3 3.81 16.02 -3.88
C CYS A 3 5.00 16.50 -3.04
N SER A 4 5.10 16.04 -1.78
CA SER A 4 6.21 16.35 -0.88
C SER A 4 7.54 15.71 -1.28
N ILE A 5 7.51 14.62 -2.06
CA ILE A 5 8.70 13.89 -2.50
C ILE A 5 9.38 14.60 -3.66
N CYS A 6 8.69 14.75 -4.80
CA CYS A 6 9.30 15.36 -5.96
C CYS A 6 9.16 16.89 -5.98
N LYS A 7 8.21 17.48 -5.26
CA LYS A 7 7.89 18.92 -5.25
C LYS A 7 7.44 19.51 -6.60
N HIS A 8 7.29 18.69 -7.63
CA HIS A 8 6.92 19.12 -8.99
C HIS A 8 5.49 18.70 -9.39
N GLY A 9 5.07 17.49 -9.06
CA GLY A 9 3.74 16.98 -9.41
C GLY A 9 2.66 17.26 -8.37
N ASP A 10 1.43 17.04 -8.80
CA ASP A 10 0.23 17.06 -7.97
C ASP A 10 -0.33 15.64 -7.82
N THR A 11 -0.86 15.36 -6.64
CA THR A 11 -1.42 14.03 -6.34
C THR A 11 -2.88 13.95 -6.73
N GLN A 12 -3.26 12.79 -7.25
CA GLN A 12 -4.61 12.44 -7.69
C GLN A 12 -5.08 11.14 -7.03
N PRO A 13 -6.39 10.95 -6.79
CA PRO A 13 -6.92 9.68 -6.32
C PRO A 13 -6.57 8.52 -7.26
N GLY A 14 -6.17 7.39 -6.69
CA GLY A 14 -5.83 6.18 -7.43
C GLY A 14 -5.68 4.98 -6.51
N VAL A 15 -5.08 3.92 -7.04
CA VAL A 15 -4.75 2.71 -6.27
C VAL A 15 -3.30 2.30 -6.49
N THR A 16 -2.68 1.78 -5.45
CA THR A 16 -1.31 1.27 -5.49
C THR A 16 -1.24 -0.19 -5.03
N THR A 17 -0.06 -0.79 -5.16
CA THR A 17 0.28 -2.07 -4.55
C THR A 17 1.25 -1.82 -3.41
N VAL A 18 0.93 -2.32 -2.23
CA VAL A 18 1.83 -2.29 -1.07
C VAL A 18 2.52 -3.65 -0.97
N LEU A 19 3.85 -3.62 -0.88
CA LEU A 19 4.67 -4.80 -0.63
C LEU A 19 5.32 -4.64 0.75
N LEU A 20 5.18 -5.65 1.59
CA LEU A 20 5.78 -5.72 2.92
C LEU A 20 6.57 -7.02 3.04
N GLU A 21 7.68 -6.97 3.74
CA GLU A 21 8.52 -8.14 4.02
C GLU A 21 8.84 -8.20 5.51
N ARG A 22 8.72 -9.39 6.12
CA ARG A 22 9.15 -9.66 7.49
C ARG A 22 9.57 -11.12 7.61
N ASP A 23 10.73 -11.35 8.23
CA ASP A 23 11.27 -12.70 8.50
C ASP A 23 11.33 -13.59 7.25
N GLY A 24 11.67 -13.01 6.09
CA GLY A 24 11.75 -13.72 4.81
C GLY A 24 10.41 -14.06 4.16
N LYS A 25 9.28 -13.65 4.77
CA LYS A 25 7.95 -13.73 4.16
C LYS A 25 7.60 -12.42 3.48
N VAL A 26 6.99 -12.51 2.30
CA VAL A 26 6.56 -11.37 1.48
C VAL A 26 5.05 -11.32 1.39
N VAL A 27 4.47 -10.16 1.68
CA VAL A 27 3.05 -9.86 1.54
C VAL A 27 2.85 -8.79 0.48
N VAL A 28 1.97 -9.08 -0.49
CA VAL A 28 1.60 -8.15 -1.56
C VAL A 28 0.11 -7.85 -1.46
N ILE A 29 -0.22 -6.58 -1.19
CA ILE A 29 -1.61 -6.10 -1.10
C ILE A 29 -1.87 -5.17 -2.29
N ARG A 30 -2.71 -5.62 -3.23
CA ARG A 30 -3.04 -4.92 -4.47
C ARG A 30 -4.29 -4.06 -4.32
N GLY A 31 -4.37 -2.96 -5.06
CA GLY A 31 -5.58 -2.14 -5.12
C GLY A 31 -5.79 -1.27 -3.88
N VAL A 32 -4.71 -0.93 -3.16
CA VAL A 32 -4.77 -0.10 -1.96
C VAL A 32 -5.08 1.35 -2.36
N PRO A 33 -6.16 1.97 -1.86
CA PRO A 33 -6.48 3.36 -2.15
C PRO A 33 -5.35 4.32 -1.75
N ALA A 34 -4.99 5.24 -2.64
CA ALA A 34 -3.93 6.22 -2.40
C ALA A 34 -4.16 7.52 -3.16
N GLN A 35 -3.44 8.56 -2.77
CA GLN A 35 -3.21 9.74 -3.58
C GLN A 35 -1.86 9.56 -4.30
N ILE A 36 -1.84 9.53 -5.63
CA ILE A 36 -0.66 9.22 -6.44
C ILE A 36 -0.20 10.47 -7.16
N CYS A 37 1.09 10.81 -7.02
CA CYS A 37 1.71 11.91 -7.75
C CYS A 37 1.71 11.64 -9.27
N ASP A 38 1.15 12.57 -10.04
CA ASP A 38 1.08 12.50 -11.50
C ASP A 38 2.46 12.55 -12.21
N ASN A 39 3.48 13.07 -11.52
CA ASN A 39 4.82 13.21 -12.06
C ASN A 39 5.76 12.06 -11.67
N CYS A 40 5.83 11.71 -10.37
CA CYS A 40 6.82 10.73 -9.88
C CYS A 40 6.23 9.40 -9.40
N GLY A 41 4.90 9.25 -9.41
CA GLY A 41 4.22 8.02 -9.00
C GLY A 41 4.23 7.73 -7.50
N HIS A 42 4.76 8.62 -6.65
CA HIS A 42 4.72 8.41 -5.21
C HIS A 42 3.28 8.34 -4.70
N ALA A 43 2.97 7.29 -3.94
CA ALA A 43 1.65 7.01 -3.42
C ALA A 43 1.56 7.36 -1.93
N TYR A 44 0.56 8.15 -1.56
CA TYR A 44 0.23 8.49 -0.18
C TYR A 44 -1.05 7.76 0.25
N THR A 45 -0.98 6.96 1.31
CA THR A 45 -2.15 6.31 1.93
C THR A 45 -2.65 7.12 3.11
N SER A 46 -3.95 7.08 3.39
CA SER A 46 -4.50 7.67 4.62
C SER A 46 -4.12 6.83 5.84
N SER A 47 -4.19 7.39 7.05
CA SER A 47 -3.98 6.64 8.29
C SER A 47 -4.87 5.39 8.37
N ALA A 48 -6.17 5.55 8.13
CA ALA A 48 -7.13 4.44 8.12
C ALA A 48 -6.79 3.36 7.08
N THR A 49 -6.32 3.75 5.89
CA THR A 49 -5.89 2.79 4.87
C THR A 49 -4.65 2.04 5.32
N THR A 50 -3.66 2.75 5.87
CA THR A 50 -2.41 2.18 6.37
C THR A 50 -2.66 1.21 7.53
N GLU A 51 -3.52 1.56 8.48
CA GLU A 51 -3.93 0.70 9.60
C GLU A 51 -4.55 -0.60 9.08
N HIS A 52 -5.47 -0.51 8.12
CA HIS A 52 -6.09 -1.69 7.51
C HIS A 52 -5.08 -2.54 6.74
N VAL A 53 -4.17 -1.91 5.99
CA VAL A 53 -3.09 -2.62 5.26
C VAL A 53 -2.20 -3.40 6.22
N PHE A 54 -1.85 -2.82 7.38
CA PHE A 54 -1.06 -3.53 8.39
C PHE A 54 -1.83 -4.66 9.05
N ALA A 55 -3.12 -4.47 9.38
CA ALA A 55 -3.95 -5.55 9.91
C ALA A 55 -4.01 -6.75 8.93
N LEU A 56 -4.25 -6.48 7.64
CA LEU A 56 -4.27 -7.50 6.60
C LEU A 56 -2.90 -8.18 6.44
N ALA A 57 -1.81 -7.42 6.54
CA ALA A 57 -0.47 -7.97 6.45
C ALA A 57 -0.15 -8.91 7.62
N GLU A 58 -0.54 -8.57 8.85
CA GLU A 58 -0.37 -9.43 10.02
C GLU A 58 -1.15 -10.74 9.87
N GLU A 59 -2.39 -10.68 9.38
CA GLU A 59 -3.17 -11.89 9.06
C GLU A 59 -2.47 -12.79 8.03
N MET A 60 -1.88 -12.19 6.98
CA MET A 60 -1.18 -12.94 5.93
C MET A 60 0.12 -13.56 6.44
N LEU A 61 0.90 -12.83 7.25
CA LEU A 61 2.15 -13.30 7.83
C LEU A 61 1.98 -14.42 8.85
N GLY A 62 0.77 -14.54 9.43
CA GLY A 62 0.38 -15.65 10.31
C GLY A 62 0.19 -17.00 9.59
N THR A 63 0.21 -17.01 8.25
CA THR A 63 0.17 -18.24 7.45
C THR A 63 1.58 -18.79 7.19
N ASP A 64 1.71 -20.06 6.80
CA ASP A 64 3.00 -20.66 6.44
C ASP A 64 3.47 -20.30 5.01
N GLU A 65 2.74 -19.44 4.30
CA GLU A 65 3.10 -19.00 2.96
C GLU A 65 4.32 -18.06 2.99
N GLN A 66 5.32 -18.34 2.15
CA GLN A 66 6.46 -17.44 1.97
C GLN A 66 6.09 -16.19 1.17
N VAL A 67 5.12 -16.30 0.27
CA VAL A 67 4.63 -15.18 -0.54
C VAL A 67 3.11 -15.24 -0.56
N SER A 68 2.46 -14.21 -0.02
CA SER A 68 1.00 -14.09 -0.01
C SER A 68 0.57 -12.86 -0.81
N VAL A 69 -0.45 -13.01 -1.66
CA VAL A 69 -0.98 -11.92 -2.48
C VAL A 69 -2.47 -11.78 -2.23
N ARG A 70 -2.94 -10.59 -1.84
CA ARG A 70 -4.36 -10.28 -1.65
C ARG A 70 -4.75 -8.94 -2.27
N HIS A 71 -6.03 -8.79 -2.59
CA HIS A 71 -6.60 -7.50 -2.94
C HIS A 71 -7.09 -6.79 -1.69
N TYR A 72 -6.86 -5.48 -1.62
CA TYR A 72 -7.44 -4.62 -0.59
C TYR A 72 -8.96 -4.62 -0.73
N ARG A 73 -9.66 -4.90 0.37
CA ARG A 73 -11.11 -4.82 0.47
C ARG A 73 -11.40 -3.98 1.71
N ALA A 74 -12.00 -2.80 1.54
CA ALA A 74 -12.44 -2.01 2.68
C ALA A 74 -13.39 -2.84 3.55
N ALA A 75 -13.23 -2.73 4.87
CA ALA A 75 -14.09 -3.37 5.86
C ALA A 75 -15.50 -2.76 5.85
#